data_AF-A0A7X7XUQ5-F1
#
_entry.id   AF-A0A7X7XUQ5-F1
#
_cell.length_a   1.000
_cell.length_b   1.000
_cell.length_c   1.000
_cell.angle_alpha   90.00
_cell.angle_beta   90.00
_cell.angle_gamma   90.00
#
_symmetry.space_group_name_H-M   'P 1'
#
loop_
_entity.id
_entity.type
_entity.pdbx_description
1 polymer ?
#
loop_
_entity_poly.entity_id
_entity_poly.type
_entity_poly.pdbx_seq_one_letter_code
_entity_poly.pdbx_strand_id
1 'polypeptide(L)'
;MGLNTENNQNIKTYKYSPIARIFGKLLPKTENEIASDNDFLDKKELIECINRARNDWINANKEFEYAQNDEIIDYYTYKIKACQVRYEYFLKLAKRKGIAINKEYL
;
A
#
# COMPACT_ATOMS: atom_id res chain seq x y z
N MET A 1 30.06 7.76 37.24
CA MET A 1 29.83 7.46 35.81
C MET A 1 28.35 7.62 35.53
N GLY A 2 27.95 8.80 35.05
CA GLY A 2 26.56 9.07 34.68
C GLY A 2 26.33 8.67 33.24
N LEU A 3 25.39 7.76 32.99
CA LEU A 3 24.92 7.45 31.64
C LEU A 3 23.89 8.51 31.25
N ASN A 4 24.35 9.48 30.46
CA ASN A 4 23.47 10.29 29.64
C ASN A 4 22.92 9.40 28.51
N THR A 5 21.62 9.14 28.53
CA THR A 5 20.89 8.63 27.37
C THR A 5 19.94 9.71 26.86
N GLU A 6 20.51 10.81 26.38
CA GLU A 6 19.87 11.57 25.32
C GLU A 6 20.20 10.86 24.01
N ASN A 7 19.28 10.04 23.51
CA ASN A 7 19.27 9.68 22.09
C ASN A 7 17.83 9.57 21.61
N ASN A 8 17.32 10.77 21.31
CA ASN A 8 16.66 11.10 20.05
C ASN A 8 15.38 10.30 19.73
N GLN A 9 14.29 10.71 20.39
CA GLN A 9 12.95 10.56 19.83
C GLN A 9 12.86 11.33 18.51
N ASN A 10 13.29 10.71 17.42
CA ASN A 10 12.96 11.15 16.07
C ASN A 10 12.04 10.11 15.42
N ILE A 11 10.88 9.90 16.06
CA ILE A 11 9.72 9.39 15.35
C ILE A 11 9.36 10.51 14.37
N LYS A 12 9.91 10.46 13.16
CA LYS A 12 9.43 11.28 12.05
C LYS A 12 7.97 10.90 11.87
N THR A 13 7.10 11.72 12.43
CA THR A 13 5.65 11.65 12.25
C THR A 13 5.40 11.62 10.76
N TYR A 14 5.03 10.44 10.23
CA TYR A 14 4.59 10.30 8.85
C TYR A 14 3.30 11.08 8.71
N LYS A 15 3.50 12.34 8.32
CA LYS A 15 2.49 13.33 8.05
C LYS A 15 1.62 12.80 6.92
N TYR A 16 0.31 12.84 7.17
CA TYR A 16 -0.82 12.57 6.26
C TYR A 16 -1.28 11.11 6.16
N SER A 17 -2.37 10.87 6.89
CA SER A 17 -3.33 9.77 6.70
C SER A 17 -4.29 10.12 5.56
N PRO A 18 -4.18 9.48 4.38
CA PRO A 18 -5.28 9.43 3.41
C PRO A 18 -6.33 8.37 3.78
N ILE A 19 -6.08 7.55 4.82
CA ILE A 19 -6.92 6.41 5.21
C ILE A 19 -8.09 6.83 6.11
N ALA A 20 -8.05 8.04 6.70
CA ALA A 20 -9.15 8.59 7.50
C ALA A 20 -10.50 8.61 6.74
N ARG A 21 -10.47 8.66 5.40
CA ARG A 21 -11.67 8.64 4.57
C ARG A 21 -12.20 7.22 4.26
N ILE A 22 -11.37 6.19 4.44
CA ILE A 22 -11.66 4.79 4.07
C ILE A 22 -12.39 4.07 5.23
N PHE A 23 -12.07 4.38 6.49
CA PHE A 23 -12.73 3.75 7.64
C PHE A 23 -14.13 4.28 7.96
N GLY A 24 -14.50 5.48 7.50
CA GLY A 24 -15.84 6.05 7.74
C GLY A 24 -16.98 5.32 7.01
N LYS A 25 -16.68 4.41 6.08
CA LYS A 25 -17.68 3.66 5.30
C LYS A 25 -17.70 2.14 5.56
N LEU A 26 -16.87 1.62 6.47
CA LEU A 26 -16.84 0.18 6.79
C LEU A 26 -17.93 -0.21 7.82
N LEU A 27 -19.13 0.34 7.66
CA LEU A 27 -20.35 -0.22 8.24
C LEU A 27 -21.02 -1.05 7.14
N PRO A 28 -21.44 -2.30 7.44
CA PRO A 28 -21.75 -3.27 6.41
C PRO A 28 -23.08 -2.90 5.74
N LYS A 29 -23.05 -2.76 4.40
CA LYS A 29 -24.25 -2.86 3.58
C LYS A 29 -24.14 -4.10 2.70
N THR A 30 -25.04 -5.01 3.03
CA THR A 30 -25.55 -6.19 2.33
C THR A 30 -25.21 -6.30 0.85
N GLU A 31 -24.61 -7.44 0.52
CA GLU A 31 -24.86 -8.32 -0.63
C GLU A 31 -25.76 -7.72 -1.73
N ASN A 32 -25.21 -7.60 -2.95
CA ASN A 32 -25.80 -7.11 -4.20
C ASN A 32 -25.47 -5.66 -4.59
N GLU A 33 -24.19 -5.36 -4.87
CA GLU A 33 -23.76 -4.29 -5.81
C GLU A 33 -22.24 -4.39 -6.05
N ILE A 34 -21.80 -5.36 -6.87
CA ILE A 34 -20.46 -5.36 -7.48
C ILE A 34 -20.58 -4.72 -8.88
N ALA A 35 -21.14 -3.52 -8.92
CA ALA A 35 -21.17 -2.69 -10.11
C ALA A 35 -21.41 -1.25 -9.68
N SER A 36 -20.65 -0.32 -10.28
CA SER A 36 -20.73 1.13 -10.11
C SER A 36 -20.19 1.68 -8.79
N ASP A 37 -18.87 1.99 -8.74
CA ASP A 37 -18.31 3.18 -8.04
C ASP A 37 -16.76 3.22 -8.02
N ASN A 38 -16.08 2.66 -9.03
CA ASN A 38 -14.60 2.68 -9.11
C ASN A 38 -14.04 3.46 -10.31
N ASP A 39 -14.78 4.45 -10.79
CA ASP A 39 -14.37 5.27 -11.95
C ASP A 39 -13.86 6.67 -11.61
N PHE A 40 -13.64 6.99 -10.33
CA PHE A 40 -13.24 8.34 -9.95
C PHE A 40 -11.72 8.61 -9.98
N LEU A 41 -10.90 7.57 -10.15
CA LEU A 41 -9.45 7.76 -10.17
C LEU A 41 -9.02 8.35 -11.51
N ASP A 42 -8.52 9.58 -11.48
CA ASP A 42 -7.96 10.20 -12.67
C ASP A 42 -6.67 9.47 -13.09
N LYS A 43 -6.19 9.74 -14.32
CA LYS A 43 -4.99 9.08 -14.86
C LYS A 43 -3.77 9.28 -13.96
N LYS A 44 -3.60 10.46 -13.37
CA LYS A 44 -2.44 10.80 -12.54
C LYS A 44 -2.51 10.05 -11.21
N GLU A 45 -3.66 10.08 -10.55
CA GLU A 45 -3.92 9.36 -9.31
C GLU A 45 -3.72 7.86 -9.49
N LEU A 46 -4.18 7.29 -10.62
CA LEU A 46 -3.96 5.88 -10.91
C LEU A 46 -2.47 5.53 -11.07
N ILE A 47 -1.70 6.37 -11.78
CA ILE A 47 -0.26 6.18 -11.91
C ILE A 47 0.42 6.29 -10.53
N GLU A 48 0.03 7.25 -9.70
CA GLU A 48 0.53 7.35 -8.32
C GLU A 48 0.19 6.11 -7.49
N CYS A 49 -1.02 5.58 -7.60
CA CYS A 49 -1.43 4.35 -6.93
C CYS A 49 -0.60 3.14 -7.38
N ILE A 50 -0.31 3.01 -8.67
CA ILE A 50 0.56 1.96 -9.23
C ILE A 50 1.96 2.05 -8.62
N ASN A 51 2.55 3.25 -8.64
CA ASN A 51 3.90 3.48 -8.12
C ASN A 51 3.98 3.20 -6.61
N ARG A 52 2.99 3.67 -5.83
CA ARG A 52 2.91 3.38 -4.39
C ARG A 52 2.75 1.89 -4.13
N ALA A 53 1.86 1.21 -4.85
CA ALA A 53 1.67 -0.23 -4.68
C ALA A 53 2.93 -1.05 -5.01
N ARG A 54 3.69 -0.63 -6.04
CA ARG A 54 4.99 -1.22 -6.36
C ARG A 54 6.01 -0.99 -5.25
N ASN A 55 6.16 0.25 -4.78
CA ASN A 55 7.11 0.58 -3.72
C ASN A 55 6.78 -0.16 -2.42
N ASP A 56 5.51 -0.23 -2.05
CA ASP A 56 5.08 -0.98 -0.86
C ASP A 56 5.40 -2.47 -1.00
N TRP A 57 5.25 -3.05 -2.21
CA TRP A 57 5.63 -4.43 -2.46
C TRP A 57 7.14 -4.64 -2.35
N ILE A 58 7.95 -3.77 -2.96
CA ILE A 58 9.43 -3.82 -2.86
C ILE A 58 9.87 -3.67 -1.41
N ASN A 59 9.29 -2.73 -0.67
CA ASN A 59 9.63 -2.49 0.73
C ASN A 59 9.22 -3.66 1.61
N ALA A 60 8.03 -4.25 1.41
CA ALA A 60 7.62 -5.44 2.15
C ALA A 60 8.58 -6.62 1.96
N ASN A 61 9.12 -6.82 0.76
CA ASN A 61 10.16 -7.83 0.52
C ASN A 61 11.48 -7.47 1.22
N LYS A 62 11.93 -6.21 1.16
CA LYS A 62 13.16 -5.77 1.85
C LYS A 62 13.04 -5.90 3.37
N GLU A 63 11.87 -5.57 3.92
CA GLU A 63 11.59 -5.66 5.35
C GLU A 63 11.50 -7.12 5.82
N PHE A 64 11.00 -8.02 4.97
CA PHE A 64 10.93 -9.45 5.25
C PHE A 64 12.30 -10.08 5.51
N GLU A 65 13.37 -9.59 4.87
CA GLU A 65 14.75 -10.07 5.12
C GLU A 65 15.19 -9.91 6.58
N TYR A 66 14.53 -9.04 7.36
CA TYR A 66 14.80 -8.82 8.78
C TYR A 66 13.82 -9.54 9.71
N ALA A 67 12.90 -10.36 9.17
CA ALA A 67 11.97 -11.15 9.97
C ALA A 67 12.73 -12.29 10.69
N GLN A 68 12.61 -12.35 12.02
CA GLN A 68 13.38 -13.30 12.85
C GLN A 68 12.54 -14.36 13.57
N ASN A 69 11.26 -14.10 13.80
CA ASN A 69 10.35 -15.04 14.46
C ASN A 69 9.17 -15.38 13.55
N ASP A 70 8.52 -16.50 13.86
CA ASP A 70 7.48 -17.09 13.03
C ASP A 70 6.30 -16.14 12.85
N GLU A 71 5.92 -15.38 13.88
CA GLU A 71 4.81 -14.43 13.78
C GLU A 71 5.09 -13.28 12.80
N ILE A 72 6.33 -12.78 12.77
CA ILE A 72 6.72 -11.70 11.86
C ILE A 72 6.93 -12.24 10.45
N ILE A 73 7.40 -13.48 10.29
CA ILE A 73 7.49 -14.19 9.00
C ILE A 73 6.09 -14.34 8.39
N ASP A 74 5.11 -14.80 9.18
CA ASP A 74 3.72 -14.93 8.73
C ASP A 74 3.15 -13.57 8.34
N TYR A 75 3.32 -12.56 9.19
CA TYR A 75 2.87 -11.20 8.91
C TYR A 75 3.37 -10.68 7.56
N TYR A 76 4.69 -10.77 7.32
CA TYR A 76 5.28 -10.28 6.08
C TYR A 76 4.90 -11.14 4.87
N THR A 77 4.70 -12.45 5.04
CA THR A 77 4.20 -13.32 3.97
C THR A 77 2.83 -12.83 3.48
N TYR A 78 1.89 -12.56 4.40
CA TYR A 78 0.59 -11.98 4.03
C TYR A 78 0.72 -10.57 3.46
N LYS A 79 1.58 -9.72 4.05
CA LYS A 79 1.81 -8.34 3.58
C LYS A 79 2.31 -8.33 2.14
N ILE A 80 3.33 -9.12 1.81
CA ILE A 80 3.90 -9.25 0.46
C ILE A 80 2.81 -9.67 -0.52
N LYS A 81 2.02 -10.68 -0.17
CA LYS A 81 0.94 -11.15 -1.05
C LYS A 81 -0.14 -10.08 -1.27
N ALA A 82 -0.53 -9.37 -0.23
CA ALA A 82 -1.50 -8.29 -0.32
C ALA A 82 -0.99 -7.14 -1.21
N CYS A 83 0.28 -6.73 -1.04
CA CYS A 83 0.91 -5.70 -1.87
C CYS A 83 0.97 -6.12 -3.35
N GLN A 84 1.34 -7.37 -3.64
CA GLN A 84 1.35 -7.92 -5.00
C GLN A 84 -0.04 -7.84 -5.64
N VAL A 85 -1.07 -8.38 -4.96
CA VAL A 85 -2.45 -8.40 -5.48
C VAL A 85 -2.95 -6.98 -5.74
N ARG A 86 -2.63 -6.03 -4.85
CA ARG A 86 -3.00 -4.62 -5.01
C ARG A 86 -2.31 -3.97 -6.21
N TYR A 87 -1.02 -4.24 -6.42
CA TYR A 87 -0.29 -3.75 -7.58
C TYR A 87 -0.89 -4.29 -8.89
N GLU A 88 -1.15 -5.60 -8.95
CA GLU A 88 -1.79 -6.24 -10.11
C GLU A 88 -3.20 -5.67 -10.39
N TYR A 89 -3.97 -5.37 -9.36
CA TYR A 89 -5.27 -4.71 -9.50
C TYR A 89 -5.15 -3.36 -10.22
N PHE A 90 -4.25 -2.49 -9.78
CA PHE A 90 -4.09 -1.18 -10.40
C PHE A 90 -3.56 -1.27 -11.84
N LEU A 91 -2.69 -2.24 -12.15
CA LEU A 91 -2.27 -2.51 -13.53
C LEU A 91 -3.46 -2.94 -14.41
N LYS A 92 -4.31 -3.84 -13.91
CA LYS A 92 -5.53 -4.27 -14.61
C LYS A 92 -6.49 -3.09 -14.82
N LEU A 93 -6.62 -2.20 -13.82
CA LEU A 93 -7.44 -1.00 -13.93
C LEU A 93 -6.90 -0.01 -14.97
N ALA A 94 -5.59 0.24 -14.99
CA ALA A 94 -4.95 1.08 -16.00
C ALA A 94 -5.15 0.54 -17.41
N LYS A 95 -5.02 -0.77 -17.59
CA LYS A 95 -5.29 -1.44 -18.87
C LYS A 95 -6.74 -1.24 -19.32
N ARG A 96 -7.72 -1.38 -18.42
CA ARG A 96 -9.14 -1.15 -18.72
C ARG A 96 -9.43 0.31 -19.10
N LYS A 97 -8.72 1.26 -18.49
CA LYS A 97 -8.82 2.70 -18.78
C LYS A 97 -7.99 3.15 -20.00
N GLY A 98 -7.32 2.25 -20.70
CA GLY A 98 -6.47 2.60 -21.86
C GLY A 98 -5.23 3.42 -21.51
N ILE A 99 -4.80 3.39 -20.25
CA ILE A 99 -3.62 4.13 -19.78
C ILE A 99 -2.38 3.27 -20.03
N ALA A 100 -1.50 3.73 -20.92
CA ALA A 100 -0.19 3.12 -21.11
C ALA A 100 0.71 3.42 -19.90
N ILE A 101 1.18 2.37 -19.23
CA ILE A 101 2.20 2.47 -18.19
C ILE A 101 3.55 2.22 -18.86
N ASN A 102 4.35 3.26 -19.05
CA ASN A 102 5.68 3.15 -19.66
C ASN A 102 6.61 2.35 -18.75
N LYS A 103 7.25 1.31 -19.31
CA LYS A 103 8.20 0.45 -18.57
C LYS A 103 9.52 1.12 -18.23
N GLU A 104 9.83 2.28 -18.81
CA GLU A 104 11.08 3.01 -18.54
C GLU A 104 11.14 3.62 -17.13
N TYR A 105 9.99 3.77 -16.46
CA TYR A 105 9.91 4.13 -15.04
C TYR A 105 9.44 2.94 -14.17
N LEU A 106 9.39 1.73 -14.77
CA LEU A 106 9.13 0.46 -14.07
C LEU A 106 10.43 -0.20 -13.60
#